data_AF-A0A352KXF1-F1
#
_entry.id   AF-A0A352KXF1-F1
#
_cell.length_a   1.000
_cell.length_b   1.000
_cell.length_c   1.000
_cell.angle_alpha   90.00
_cell.angle_beta   90.00
_cell.angle_gamma   90.00
#
_symmetry.space_group_name_H-M   'P 1'
#
loop_
_entity.id
_entity.type
_entity.pdbx_description
1 polymer ?
#
loop_
_entity_poly.entity_id
_entity_poly.type
_entity_poly.pdbx_seq_one_letter_code
_entity_poly.pdbx_strand_id
1 'polypeptide(L)'
;MQERIAYRGLTFDDVLLEPGYSEVMPSDVDISSNLTRAITLNVPIVSSPMDTVTESDMAIAMAQLGGIGIIHKNMSIEQQAMQVDRVKRSEHGVIVDPVTLPPETPVGEAARLMDERNIGGVPITVNGRLVGILTRRDLRFLESRERPVSEVMTKDNLVTAPEDTSLERAERILLENKVEKLLLVDENFQLKGLITIRDIDKNLQFPRASKDSRGRLRVGAAVGVFDLERAASLVQSGVDVLVVDSAHGHSKNVIETVREIKRRLEIAVIAGNVATEAGAKALADAGADAVKVGIGPGSICTTRIISGIGVPQLSAISNAARALSGTDIPVIADGGIRFSGDITKALAAGASTVMIGGLLAGVDESPGEMILYQGRSFKRYRGMGSLGAMVKGSSERYRQGTGAADQTKLVPEGVEGRVAYKGALQPLMFQLTGGLRSGMGYVGSQTIRELREKARFIEISPASVRENHPHDIAITQEAPNYSIEHSPKD
;
A
#
# COMPACT_ATOMS: atom_id res chain seq x y z
N MET A 1 9.37 -42.70 -2.53
CA MET A 1 9.74 -41.29 -2.78
C MET A 1 9.05 -40.74 -4.02
N GLN A 2 9.11 -41.42 -5.17
CA GLN A 2 8.40 -41.00 -6.39
C GLN A 2 6.88 -40.77 -6.18
N GLU A 3 6.21 -41.65 -5.42
CA GLU A 3 4.79 -41.48 -5.06
C GLU A 3 4.49 -40.31 -4.09
N ARG A 4 5.52 -39.69 -3.49
CA ARG A 4 5.38 -38.54 -2.58
C ARG A 4 5.76 -37.21 -3.25
N ILE A 5 6.16 -37.22 -4.53
CA ILE A 5 6.39 -36.01 -5.32
C ILE A 5 5.03 -35.53 -5.83
N ALA A 6 4.58 -34.37 -5.35
CA ALA A 6 3.25 -33.87 -5.69
C ALA A 6 3.13 -33.44 -7.16
N TYR A 7 4.01 -32.55 -7.63
CA TYR A 7 4.06 -32.04 -9.00
C TYR A 7 5.34 -31.22 -9.23
N ARG A 8 5.64 -30.90 -10.50
CA ARG A 8 6.73 -29.98 -10.87
C ARG A 8 6.25 -28.53 -10.69
N GLY A 9 7.02 -27.72 -9.97
CA GLY A 9 6.74 -26.30 -9.79
C GLY A 9 7.59 -25.41 -10.71
N LEU A 10 7.07 -24.23 -11.02
CA LEU A 10 7.69 -23.19 -11.86
C LEU A 10 7.80 -21.87 -11.08
N THR A 11 8.91 -21.16 -11.28
CA THR A 11 9.14 -19.79 -10.85
C THR A 11 9.12 -18.84 -12.06
N PHE A 12 9.36 -17.55 -11.84
CA PHE A 12 9.34 -16.54 -12.91
C PHE A 12 10.42 -16.77 -13.98
N ASP A 13 11.58 -17.33 -13.61
CA ASP A 13 12.68 -17.64 -14.54
C ASP A 13 12.48 -18.92 -15.33
N ASP A 14 11.51 -19.77 -14.96
CA ASP A 14 11.25 -21.00 -15.71
C ASP A 14 10.37 -20.76 -16.94
N VAL A 15 9.84 -19.54 -17.13
CA VAL A 15 8.89 -19.23 -18.19
C VAL A 15 9.08 -17.86 -18.85
N LEU A 16 8.57 -17.72 -20.08
CA LEU A 16 8.27 -16.45 -20.73
C LEU A 16 6.78 -16.37 -21.08
N LEU A 17 6.30 -15.16 -21.36
CA LEU A 17 5.00 -14.95 -21.99
C LEU A 17 5.18 -15.01 -23.51
N GLU A 18 4.36 -15.82 -24.17
CA GLU A 18 4.30 -15.91 -25.63
C GLU A 18 3.62 -14.66 -26.18
N PRO A 19 4.25 -13.90 -27.11
CA PRO A 19 3.61 -12.75 -27.74
C PRO A 19 2.34 -13.15 -28.49
N GLY A 20 1.32 -12.30 -28.42
CA GLY A 20 0.04 -12.47 -29.10
C GLY A 20 -0.19 -11.42 -30.19
N TYR A 21 -1.24 -11.61 -30.98
CA TYR A 21 -1.72 -10.55 -31.86
C TYR A 21 -2.21 -9.36 -31.03
N SER A 22 -1.85 -8.14 -31.42
CA SER A 22 -2.18 -6.92 -30.68
C SER A 22 -2.45 -5.74 -31.60
N GLU A 23 -3.59 -5.09 -31.37
CA GLU A 23 -3.89 -3.73 -31.85
C GLU A 23 -3.82 -2.70 -30.69
N VAL A 24 -3.39 -3.16 -29.51
CA VAL A 24 -3.43 -2.38 -28.27
C VAL A 24 -2.10 -1.67 -28.07
N MET A 25 -2.13 -0.34 -28.05
CA MET A 25 -0.96 0.44 -27.68
C MET A 25 -0.77 0.44 -26.15
N PRO A 26 0.47 0.38 -25.63
CA PRO A 26 0.71 0.40 -24.18
C PRO A 26 0.12 1.61 -23.44
N SER A 27 -0.06 2.75 -24.13
CA SER A 27 -0.71 3.95 -23.60
C SER A 27 -2.19 3.76 -23.27
N ASP A 28 -2.85 2.85 -23.98
CA ASP A 28 -4.31 2.69 -23.99
C ASP A 28 -4.77 1.57 -23.04
N VAL A 29 -3.81 0.80 -22.52
CA VAL A 29 -4.06 -0.27 -21.55
C VAL A 29 -4.67 0.31 -20.28
N ASP A 30 -5.60 -0.41 -19.66
CA ASP A 30 -6.00 -0.20 -18.27
C ASP A 30 -5.35 -1.25 -17.37
N ILE A 31 -4.60 -0.77 -16.37
CA ILE A 31 -3.95 -1.65 -15.38
C ILE A 31 -4.70 -1.67 -14.05
N SER A 32 -5.88 -1.03 -13.97
CA SER A 32 -6.71 -1.10 -12.78
C SER A 32 -7.06 -2.56 -12.45
N SER A 33 -7.09 -2.88 -11.15
CA SER A 33 -7.33 -4.24 -10.69
C SER A 33 -7.80 -4.30 -9.24
N ASN A 34 -8.50 -5.38 -8.91
CA ASN A 34 -9.08 -5.59 -7.59
C ASN A 34 -8.03 -6.07 -6.58
N LEU A 35 -7.84 -5.30 -5.51
CA LEU A 35 -7.10 -5.72 -4.32
C LEU A 35 -7.92 -6.68 -3.48
N THR A 36 -9.20 -6.34 -3.29
CA THR A 36 -10.22 -7.16 -2.62
C THR A 36 -11.50 -7.10 -3.43
N ARG A 37 -12.53 -7.88 -3.05
CA ARG A 37 -13.85 -7.81 -3.70
C ARG A 37 -14.47 -6.40 -3.71
N ALA A 38 -14.09 -5.53 -2.76
CA ALA A 38 -14.67 -4.19 -2.58
C ALA A 38 -13.69 -3.04 -2.90
N ILE A 39 -12.40 -3.35 -3.09
CA ILE A 39 -11.35 -2.33 -3.26
C ILE A 39 -10.64 -2.58 -4.59
N THR A 40 -10.83 -1.65 -5.52
CA THR A 40 -10.08 -1.57 -6.78
C THR A 40 -8.94 -0.57 -6.63
N LEU A 41 -7.77 -0.91 -7.18
CA LEU A 41 -6.61 -0.03 -7.29
C LEU A 41 -6.43 0.40 -8.74
N ASN A 42 -5.95 1.63 -8.95
CA ASN A 42 -5.60 2.13 -10.27
C ASN A 42 -4.27 1.57 -10.78
N VAL A 43 -3.42 1.09 -9.87
CA VAL A 43 -2.16 0.41 -10.14
C VAL A 43 -2.10 -0.86 -9.29
N PRO A 44 -1.83 -2.06 -9.85
CA PRO A 44 -1.98 -3.34 -9.16
C PRO A 44 -0.75 -3.69 -8.30
N ILE A 45 -0.18 -2.69 -7.61
CA ILE A 45 1.04 -2.82 -6.81
C ILE A 45 0.75 -2.40 -5.36
N VAL A 46 1.16 -3.27 -4.44
CA VAL A 46 0.99 -3.12 -2.99
C VAL A 46 2.36 -3.12 -2.33
N SER A 47 2.65 -2.19 -1.42
CA SER A 47 3.90 -2.25 -0.64
C SER A 47 3.76 -3.17 0.57
N SER A 48 4.76 -4.02 0.80
CA SER A 48 4.72 -5.09 1.81
C SER A 48 4.73 -4.56 3.26
N PRO A 49 4.01 -5.20 4.21
CA PRO A 49 3.99 -4.79 5.62
C PRO A 49 5.27 -5.16 6.37
N MET A 50 6.35 -4.46 6.06
CA MET A 50 7.68 -4.67 6.66
C MET A 50 8.24 -3.37 7.23
N ASP A 51 8.96 -3.49 8.35
CA ASP A 51 9.56 -2.36 9.07
C ASP A 51 10.72 -1.66 8.35
N THR A 52 11.12 -2.16 7.19
CA THR A 52 12.05 -1.50 6.26
C THR A 52 11.41 -1.15 4.92
N VAL A 53 10.08 -1.25 4.80
CA VAL A 53 9.35 -0.99 3.53
C VAL A 53 8.24 0.02 3.72
N THR A 54 7.28 -0.22 4.63
CA THR A 54 6.04 0.55 4.63
C THR A 54 5.69 1.14 5.99
N GLU A 55 5.86 2.47 6.09
CA GLU A 55 5.21 3.34 7.06
C GLU A 55 4.36 4.40 6.33
N SER A 56 3.89 5.44 7.02
CA SER A 56 2.98 6.45 6.46
C SER A 56 3.51 7.13 5.19
N ASP A 57 4.80 7.48 5.11
CA ASP A 57 5.35 8.15 3.93
C ASP A 57 5.31 7.27 2.67
N MET A 58 5.73 6.01 2.78
CA MET A 58 5.54 5.00 1.71
C MET A 58 4.05 4.81 1.38
N ALA A 59 3.18 4.69 2.38
CA ALA A 59 1.76 4.44 2.14
C ALA A 59 1.06 5.62 1.44
N ILE A 60 1.40 6.87 1.80
CA ILE A 60 0.94 8.09 1.13
C ILE A 60 1.41 8.08 -0.33
N ALA A 61 2.70 7.85 -0.58
CA ALA A 61 3.26 7.88 -1.91
C ALA A 61 2.69 6.75 -2.80
N MET A 62 2.54 5.54 -2.25
CA MET A 62 1.90 4.42 -2.94
C MET A 62 0.44 4.74 -3.31
N ALA A 63 -0.33 5.30 -2.38
CA ALA A 63 -1.73 5.67 -2.63
C ALA A 63 -1.83 6.80 -3.66
N GLN A 64 -0.99 7.84 -3.59
CA GLN A 64 -0.89 8.90 -4.61
C GLN A 64 -0.60 8.33 -6.00
N LEU A 65 0.27 7.33 -6.10
CA LEU A 65 0.63 6.68 -7.36
C LEU A 65 -0.36 5.60 -7.81
N GLY A 66 -1.50 5.47 -7.12
CA GLY A 66 -2.61 4.58 -7.49
C GLY A 66 -2.54 3.15 -6.97
N GLY A 67 -1.49 2.81 -6.22
CA GLY A 67 -1.36 1.57 -5.47
C GLY A 67 -1.91 1.71 -4.04
N ILE A 68 -1.38 0.91 -3.12
CA ILE A 68 -1.69 1.02 -1.68
C ILE A 68 -0.49 0.54 -0.85
N GLY A 69 -0.26 1.17 0.30
CA GLY A 69 0.71 0.68 1.28
C GLY A 69 0.05 -0.05 2.44
N ILE A 70 0.68 -1.14 2.91
CA ILE A 70 0.27 -1.87 4.11
C ILE A 70 1.23 -1.53 5.26
N ILE A 71 0.75 -0.81 6.28
CA ILE A 71 1.55 -0.49 7.47
C ILE A 71 1.88 -1.76 8.26
N HIS A 72 3.15 -1.96 8.60
CA HIS A 72 3.58 -3.14 9.35
C HIS A 72 3.12 -3.11 10.82
N LYS A 73 3.19 -4.27 11.49
CA LYS A 73 2.78 -4.42 12.91
C LYS A 73 3.92 -4.42 13.94
N ASN A 74 5.19 -4.33 13.51
CA ASN A 74 6.37 -4.21 14.40
C ASN A 74 6.45 -2.84 15.11
N MET A 75 5.37 -2.42 15.78
CA MET A 75 5.24 -1.21 16.59
C MET A 75 4.03 -1.36 17.54
N SER A 76 3.84 -0.43 18.47
CA SER A 76 2.67 -0.48 19.37
C SER A 76 1.35 -0.32 18.58
N ILE A 77 0.21 -0.61 19.21
CA ILE A 77 -1.11 -0.44 18.59
C ILE A 77 -1.33 1.04 18.27
N GLU A 78 -1.01 1.91 19.22
CA GLU A 78 -1.15 3.36 19.13
C GLU A 78 -0.26 3.93 18.02
N GLN A 79 0.99 3.47 17.92
CA GLN A 79 1.91 3.89 16.87
C GLN A 79 1.39 3.51 15.49
N GLN A 80 0.88 2.30 15.32
CA GLN A 80 0.33 1.85 14.04
C GLN A 80 -0.94 2.63 13.67
N ALA A 81 -1.81 2.89 14.64
CA ALA A 81 -2.99 3.72 14.49
C ALA A 81 -2.62 5.16 14.06
N MET A 82 -1.58 5.76 14.65
CA MET A 82 -1.06 7.07 14.25
C MET A 82 -0.52 7.08 12.82
N GLN A 83 0.15 6.01 12.38
CA GLN A 83 0.62 5.88 11.00
C GLN A 83 -0.57 5.85 10.02
N VAL A 84 -1.63 5.07 10.33
CA VAL A 84 -2.86 5.04 9.53
C VAL A 84 -3.52 6.42 9.49
N ASP A 85 -3.72 7.06 10.65
CA ASP A 85 -4.34 8.38 10.75
C ASP A 85 -3.57 9.43 9.93
N ARG A 86 -2.23 9.41 9.96
CA ARG A 86 -1.38 10.28 9.13
C ARG A 86 -1.63 10.09 7.63
N VAL A 87 -1.81 8.85 7.16
CA VAL A 87 -2.17 8.60 5.74
C VAL A 87 -3.56 9.13 5.44
N LYS A 88 -4.57 8.80 6.28
CA LYS A 88 -5.95 9.22 6.05
C LYS A 88 -6.13 10.74 6.09
N ARG A 89 -5.26 11.47 6.80
CA ARG A 89 -5.27 12.93 6.90
C ARG A 89 -4.40 13.65 5.86
N SER A 90 -3.62 12.91 5.06
CA SER A 90 -2.65 13.51 4.14
C SER A 90 -3.28 14.28 2.99
N GLU A 91 -4.44 13.83 2.51
CA GLU A 91 -5.25 14.46 1.48
C GLU A 91 -6.72 14.24 1.76
N HIS A 92 -7.51 15.28 1.53
CA HIS A 92 -8.97 15.20 1.59
C HIS A 92 -9.51 15.87 0.33
N GLY A 93 -10.21 15.15 -0.54
CA GLY A 93 -10.79 15.78 -1.74
C GLY A 93 -11.72 16.94 -1.36
N VAL A 94 -12.87 16.61 -0.78
CA VAL A 94 -13.76 17.57 -0.12
C VAL A 94 -13.87 17.13 1.34
N ILE A 95 -13.59 18.03 2.28
CA ILE A 95 -13.74 17.74 3.71
C ILE A 95 -15.22 17.94 4.03
N VAL A 96 -15.99 16.84 4.09
CA VAL A 96 -17.46 16.84 4.27
C VAL A 96 -17.90 17.15 5.72
N ASP A 97 -16.97 17.13 6.67
CA ASP A 97 -17.23 17.48 8.08
C ASP A 97 -15.97 18.11 8.69
N PRO A 98 -15.66 19.37 8.36
CA PRO A 98 -14.47 20.03 8.88
C PRO A 98 -14.62 20.28 10.37
N VAL A 99 -13.54 20.13 11.12
CA VAL A 99 -13.52 20.53 12.54
C VAL A 99 -13.88 22.01 12.62
N THR A 100 -14.90 22.34 13.42
CA THR A 100 -15.33 23.72 13.67
C THR A 100 -15.09 24.12 15.11
N LEU A 101 -15.10 25.43 15.36
CA LEU A 101 -15.09 26.01 16.71
C LEU A 101 -16.19 27.06 16.85
N PRO A 102 -16.73 27.25 18.06
CA PRO A 102 -17.63 28.36 18.31
C PRO A 102 -16.85 29.68 18.54
N PRO A 103 -17.47 30.84 18.29
CA PRO A 103 -16.82 32.16 18.30
C PRO A 103 -16.24 32.60 19.65
N GLU A 104 -16.75 32.04 20.75
CA GLU A 104 -16.32 32.31 22.13
C GLU A 104 -15.09 31.51 22.55
N THR A 105 -14.65 30.53 21.75
CA THR A 105 -13.47 29.72 22.06
C THR A 105 -12.24 30.62 22.25
N PRO A 106 -11.44 30.44 23.31
CA PRO A 106 -10.19 31.15 23.46
C PRO A 106 -9.20 30.83 22.33
N VAL A 107 -8.50 31.85 21.85
CA VAL A 107 -7.47 31.73 20.80
C VAL A 107 -6.41 30.68 21.15
N GLY A 108 -6.00 30.59 22.41
CA GLY A 108 -5.01 29.60 22.86
C GLY A 108 -5.48 28.16 22.69
N GLU A 109 -6.76 27.90 22.94
CA GLU A 109 -7.38 26.58 22.73
C GLU A 109 -7.51 26.27 21.24
N ALA A 110 -7.95 27.24 20.44
CA ALA A 110 -8.03 27.10 18.99
C ALA A 110 -6.66 26.81 18.35
N ALA A 111 -5.62 27.53 18.77
CA ALA A 111 -4.25 27.31 18.31
C ALA A 111 -3.76 25.90 18.67
N ARG A 112 -4.01 25.47 19.92
CA ARG A 112 -3.64 24.12 20.37
C ARG A 112 -4.36 23.04 19.55
N LEU A 113 -5.66 23.19 19.29
CA LEU A 113 -6.41 22.27 18.45
C LEU A 113 -5.85 22.22 17.02
N MET A 114 -5.50 23.37 16.45
CA MET A 114 -4.90 23.48 15.12
C MET A 114 -3.53 22.80 15.06
N ASP A 115 -2.71 22.92 16.11
CA ASP A 115 -1.40 22.27 16.20
C ASP A 115 -1.54 20.76 16.40
N GLU A 116 -2.38 20.32 17.35
CA GLU A 116 -2.64 18.90 17.65
C GLU A 116 -3.20 18.15 16.44
N ARG A 117 -4.08 18.80 15.66
CA ARG A 117 -4.70 18.19 14.47
C ARG A 117 -3.99 18.54 13.16
N ASN A 118 -2.91 19.33 13.21
CA ASN A 118 -2.18 19.86 12.07
C ASN A 118 -3.09 20.55 11.02
N ILE A 119 -4.06 21.32 11.49
CA ILE A 119 -5.04 22.03 10.66
C ILE A 119 -4.53 23.45 10.38
N GLY A 120 -4.53 23.85 9.11
CA GLY A 120 -4.09 25.20 8.70
C GLY A 120 -5.15 26.29 8.85
N GLY A 121 -6.42 25.91 9.02
CA GLY A 121 -7.53 26.82 9.30
C GLY A 121 -8.82 26.10 9.66
N VAL A 122 -9.60 26.72 10.54
CA VAL A 122 -10.77 26.16 11.22
C VAL A 122 -11.97 27.07 10.93
N PRO A 123 -13.03 26.55 10.29
CA PRO A 123 -14.30 27.27 10.16
C PRO A 123 -14.92 27.55 11.53
N ILE A 124 -15.47 28.74 11.71
CA ILE A 124 -16.14 29.16 12.94
C ILE A 124 -17.64 29.13 12.71
N THR A 125 -18.38 28.44 13.58
CA THR A 125 -19.81 28.19 13.39
C THR A 125 -20.62 28.45 14.65
N VAL A 126 -21.86 28.92 14.49
CA VAL A 126 -22.86 28.99 15.55
C VAL A 126 -24.05 28.12 15.14
N ASN A 127 -24.30 27.03 15.88
CA ASN A 127 -25.34 26.04 15.54
C ASN A 127 -25.25 25.56 14.07
N GLY A 128 -24.02 25.26 13.61
CA GLY A 128 -23.73 24.81 12.24
C GLY A 128 -23.66 25.93 11.18
N ARG A 129 -24.22 27.11 11.47
CA ARG A 129 -24.16 28.27 10.56
C ARG A 129 -22.74 28.85 10.54
N LEU A 130 -22.17 29.01 9.35
CA LEU A 130 -20.84 29.59 9.18
C LEU A 130 -20.85 31.08 9.53
N VAL A 131 -19.95 31.50 10.43
CA VAL A 131 -19.81 32.90 10.87
C VAL A 131 -18.40 33.46 10.69
N GLY A 132 -17.42 32.61 10.37
CA GLY A 132 -16.05 33.05 10.10
C GLY A 132 -15.10 31.91 9.78
N ILE A 133 -13.82 32.25 9.58
CA ILE A 133 -12.73 31.29 9.49
C ILE A 133 -11.52 31.83 10.25
N LEU A 134 -10.88 30.94 11.01
CA LEU A 134 -9.62 31.21 11.69
C LEU A 134 -8.48 30.47 10.97
N THR A 135 -7.38 31.14 10.68
CA THR A 135 -6.22 30.56 10.01
C THR A 135 -4.94 30.79 10.80
N ARG A 136 -3.87 30.06 10.47
CA ARG A 136 -2.55 30.27 11.11
C ARG A 136 -2.02 31.70 10.95
N ARG A 137 -2.47 32.45 9.93
CA ARG A 137 -2.05 33.85 9.73
C ARG A 137 -2.67 34.75 10.78
N ASP A 138 -3.91 34.49 11.18
CA ASP A 138 -4.66 35.27 12.17
C ASP A 138 -4.10 35.07 13.59
N LEU A 139 -3.45 33.92 13.83
CA LEU A 139 -2.78 33.59 15.09
C LEU A 139 -1.37 34.19 15.23
N ARG A 140 -0.78 34.68 14.14
CA ARG A 140 0.57 35.26 14.17
C ARG A 140 0.52 36.61 14.88
N PHE A 141 1.48 36.84 15.79
CA PHE A 141 1.67 38.09 16.51
C PHE A 141 0.56 38.45 17.53
N LEU A 142 -0.23 37.47 17.99
CA LEU A 142 -1.17 37.69 19.09
C LEU A 142 -0.45 37.80 20.43
N GLU A 143 -0.64 38.93 21.12
CA GLU A 143 -0.05 39.21 22.44
C GLU A 143 -0.76 38.44 23.57
N SER A 144 -2.07 38.18 23.43
CA SER A 144 -2.89 37.48 24.43
C SER A 144 -3.61 36.29 23.83
N ARG A 145 -3.50 35.13 24.51
CA ARG A 145 -4.13 33.86 24.13
C ARG A 145 -5.51 33.64 24.75
N GLU A 146 -5.94 34.54 25.63
CA GLU A 146 -7.24 34.48 26.34
C GLU A 146 -8.39 35.11 25.52
N ARG A 147 -8.07 35.87 24.47
CA ARG A 147 -9.08 36.54 23.64
C ARG A 147 -9.96 35.51 22.91
N PRO A 148 -11.24 35.80 22.69
CA PRO A 148 -12.12 34.91 21.94
C PRO A 148 -11.80 34.94 20.44
N VAL A 149 -12.00 33.82 19.76
CA VAL A 149 -11.74 33.66 18.32
C VAL A 149 -12.53 34.67 17.47
N SER A 150 -13.74 35.06 17.90
CA SER A 150 -14.56 36.06 17.22
C SER A 150 -13.89 37.43 17.02
N GLU A 151 -12.90 37.79 17.84
CA GLU A 151 -12.17 39.05 17.72
C GLU A 151 -11.04 39.01 16.68
N VAL A 152 -10.60 37.82 16.30
CA VAL A 152 -9.42 37.62 15.43
C VAL A 152 -9.74 36.91 14.12
N MET A 153 -10.86 36.17 14.05
CA MET A 153 -11.26 35.45 12.84
C MET A 153 -11.60 36.39 11.69
N THR A 154 -11.44 35.90 10.46
CA THR A 154 -12.03 36.56 9.29
C THR A 154 -13.54 36.30 9.28
N LYS A 155 -14.34 37.36 9.28
CA LYS A 155 -15.82 37.32 9.31
C LYS A 155 -16.48 37.95 8.07
N ASP A 156 -15.79 38.90 7.45
CA ASP A 156 -16.26 39.62 6.27
C ASP A 156 -15.65 39.01 5.00
N ASN A 157 -16.40 39.06 3.89
CA ASN A 157 -15.96 38.54 2.58
C ASN A 157 -15.48 37.08 2.60
N LEU A 158 -16.20 36.22 3.34
CA LEU A 158 -15.92 34.78 3.34
C LEU A 158 -16.07 34.21 1.93
N VAL A 159 -14.99 33.63 1.43
CA VAL A 159 -15.01 32.95 0.13
C VAL A 159 -15.72 31.60 0.31
N THR A 160 -16.92 31.53 -0.23
CA THR A 160 -17.83 30.39 -0.09
C THR A 160 -18.28 29.87 -1.45
N ALA A 161 -18.72 28.62 -1.50
CA ALA A 161 -19.36 28.03 -2.67
C ALA A 161 -20.46 27.02 -2.27
N PRO A 162 -21.39 26.68 -3.17
CA PRO A 162 -22.37 25.61 -2.96
C PRO A 162 -21.71 24.25 -2.69
N GLU A 163 -22.40 23.36 -1.96
CA GLU A 163 -21.86 22.03 -1.58
C GLU A 163 -21.55 21.10 -2.77
N ASP A 164 -22.18 21.31 -3.93
CA ASP A 164 -21.99 20.54 -5.17
C ASP A 164 -20.88 21.10 -6.07
N THR A 165 -20.07 22.04 -5.57
CA THR A 165 -19.00 22.69 -6.33
C THR A 165 -17.92 21.68 -6.77
N SER A 166 -17.69 21.57 -8.08
CA SER A 166 -16.63 20.73 -8.64
C SER A 166 -15.23 21.25 -8.27
N LEU A 167 -14.22 20.37 -8.24
CA LEU A 167 -12.84 20.74 -7.94
C LEU A 167 -12.29 21.81 -8.91
N GLU A 168 -12.63 21.71 -10.20
CA GLU A 168 -12.23 22.69 -11.23
C GLU A 168 -12.87 24.07 -11.03
N ARG A 169 -14.11 24.10 -10.52
CA ARG A 169 -14.78 25.35 -10.14
C ARG A 169 -14.19 25.90 -8.83
N ALA A 170 -13.91 25.02 -7.87
CA ALA A 170 -13.27 25.39 -6.61
C ALA A 170 -11.88 26.01 -6.85
N GLU A 171 -11.09 25.45 -7.76
CA GLU A 171 -9.77 25.98 -8.16
C GLU A 171 -9.89 27.42 -8.66
N ARG A 172 -10.80 27.68 -9.61
CA ARG A 172 -11.04 29.03 -10.12
C ARG A 172 -11.43 30.01 -9.03
N ILE A 173 -12.36 29.64 -8.14
CA ILE A 173 -12.80 30.49 -7.03
C ILE A 173 -11.63 30.82 -6.10
N LEU A 174 -10.83 29.81 -5.73
CA LEU A 174 -9.66 29.99 -4.85
C LEU A 174 -8.62 30.92 -5.48
N LEU A 175 -8.33 30.76 -6.78
CA LEU A 175 -7.37 31.58 -7.53
C LEU A 175 -7.86 33.03 -7.71
N GLU A 176 -9.12 33.22 -8.10
CA GLU A 176 -9.73 34.55 -8.30
C GLU A 176 -9.73 35.36 -7.01
N ASN A 177 -10.06 34.71 -5.88
CA ASN A 177 -10.11 35.35 -4.57
C ASN A 177 -8.77 35.33 -3.82
N LYS A 178 -7.73 34.68 -4.36
CA LYS A 178 -6.38 34.55 -3.78
C LYS A 178 -6.39 34.01 -2.35
N VAL A 179 -7.24 33.01 -2.10
CA VAL A 179 -7.35 32.32 -0.81
C VAL A 179 -6.96 30.85 -0.94
N GLU A 180 -6.55 30.24 0.18
CA GLU A 180 -6.14 28.82 0.20
C GLU A 180 -7.28 27.86 0.54
N LYS A 181 -8.43 28.38 0.98
CA LYS A 181 -9.52 27.63 1.59
C LYS A 181 -10.85 28.12 1.07
N LEU A 182 -11.69 27.19 0.64
CA LEU A 182 -13.03 27.43 0.12
C LEU A 182 -14.04 26.73 1.03
N LEU A 183 -14.93 27.52 1.62
CA LEU A 183 -15.95 27.03 2.55
C LEU A 183 -17.21 26.63 1.76
N LEU A 184 -17.65 25.39 1.88
CA LEU A 184 -18.84 24.90 1.21
C LEU A 184 -20.06 25.08 2.10
N VAL A 185 -21.11 25.74 1.60
CA VAL A 185 -22.32 26.06 2.37
C VAL A 185 -23.59 25.70 1.60
N ASP A 186 -24.67 25.44 2.34
CA ASP A 186 -26.01 25.32 1.76
C ASP A 186 -26.73 26.68 1.66
N GLU A 187 -27.97 26.68 1.19
CA GLU A 187 -28.83 27.86 1.06
C GLU A 187 -29.08 28.60 2.38
N ASN A 188 -28.99 27.90 3.52
CA ASN A 188 -29.16 28.46 4.86
C ASN A 188 -27.84 28.94 5.49
N PHE A 189 -26.75 28.91 4.73
CA PHE A 189 -25.39 29.24 5.16
C PHE A 189 -24.87 28.29 6.25
N GLN A 190 -25.38 27.05 6.26
CA GLN A 190 -24.83 25.97 7.08
C GLN A 190 -23.57 25.45 6.42
N LEU A 191 -22.53 25.22 7.22
CA LEU A 191 -21.28 24.66 6.71
C LEU A 191 -21.50 23.19 6.32
N LYS A 192 -21.19 22.86 5.06
CA LYS A 192 -21.27 21.51 4.48
C LYS A 192 -19.91 20.92 4.15
N GLY A 193 -18.89 21.77 4.05
CA GLY A 193 -17.54 21.27 3.85
C GLY A 193 -16.47 22.33 3.66
N LEU A 194 -15.26 21.87 3.38
CA LEU A 194 -14.09 22.69 3.15
C LEU A 194 -13.22 22.06 2.04
N ILE A 195 -12.79 22.88 1.08
CA ILE A 195 -11.80 22.51 0.06
C ILE A 195 -10.55 23.36 0.28
N THR A 196 -9.37 22.75 0.13
CA THR A 196 -8.10 23.49 0.19
C THR A 196 -7.39 23.48 -1.17
N ILE A 197 -6.65 24.55 -1.47
CA ILE A 197 -5.86 24.63 -2.70
C ILE A 197 -4.83 23.48 -2.80
N ARG A 198 -4.29 23.06 -1.64
CA ARG A 198 -3.34 21.94 -1.55
C ARG A 198 -3.96 20.63 -2.01
N ASP A 199 -5.22 20.37 -1.66
CA ASP A 199 -5.92 19.15 -2.09
C ASP A 199 -6.22 19.16 -3.59
N ILE A 200 -6.46 20.34 -4.18
CA ILE A 200 -6.61 20.52 -5.64
C ILE A 200 -5.28 20.23 -6.35
N ASP A 201 -4.19 20.87 -5.92
CA ASP A 201 -2.86 20.64 -6.48
C ASP A 201 -2.48 19.15 -6.44
N LYS A 202 -2.79 18.48 -5.33
CA LYS A 202 -2.55 17.04 -5.18
C LYS A 202 -3.39 16.19 -6.12
N ASN A 203 -4.67 16.51 -6.31
CA ASN A 203 -5.51 15.80 -7.29
C ASN A 203 -5.00 15.95 -8.73
N LEU A 204 -4.51 17.15 -9.10
CA LEU A 204 -3.92 17.40 -10.41
C LEU A 204 -2.59 16.68 -10.59
N GLN A 205 -1.75 16.68 -9.54
CA GLN A 205 -0.46 15.98 -9.55
C GLN A 205 -0.62 14.45 -9.60
N PHE A 206 -1.66 13.92 -8.94
CA PHE A 206 -1.91 12.49 -8.74
C PHE A 206 -3.32 12.09 -9.19
N PRO A 207 -3.64 12.18 -10.49
CA PRO A 207 -4.99 11.93 -11.00
C PRO A 207 -5.44 10.46 -10.84
N ARG A 208 -4.48 9.54 -10.66
CA ARG A 208 -4.74 8.12 -10.43
C ARG A 208 -4.63 7.73 -8.96
N ALA A 209 -4.66 8.68 -8.04
CA ALA A 209 -4.57 8.38 -6.61
C ALA A 209 -5.67 7.40 -6.15
N SER A 210 -5.29 6.43 -5.33
CA SER A 210 -6.17 5.45 -4.73
C SER A 210 -6.86 6.08 -3.51
N LYS A 211 -8.12 6.46 -3.69
CA LYS A 211 -8.92 7.18 -2.68
C LYS A 211 -10.15 6.38 -2.24
N ASP A 212 -10.55 6.58 -1.00
CA ASP A 212 -11.80 6.06 -0.45
C ASP A 212 -13.01 6.89 -0.92
N SER A 213 -14.23 6.47 -0.55
CA SER A 213 -15.46 7.18 -0.91
C SER A 213 -15.54 8.61 -0.36
N ARG A 214 -14.70 8.97 0.62
CA ARG A 214 -14.58 10.32 1.19
C ARG A 214 -13.44 11.12 0.55
N GLY A 215 -12.79 10.60 -0.49
CA GLY A 215 -11.68 11.27 -1.17
C GLY A 215 -10.37 11.29 -0.38
N ARG A 216 -10.22 10.44 0.65
CA ARG A 216 -8.97 10.30 1.42
C ARG A 216 -8.13 9.18 0.84
N LEU A 217 -6.81 9.28 0.90
CA LEU A 217 -5.92 8.21 0.44
C LEU A 217 -6.22 6.88 1.14
N ARG A 218 -6.18 5.79 0.38
CA ARG A 218 -6.38 4.43 0.92
C ARG A 218 -5.12 3.92 1.62
N VAL A 219 -5.30 3.18 2.71
CA VAL A 219 -4.21 2.55 3.46
C VAL A 219 -4.65 1.20 4.02
N GLY A 220 -3.74 0.23 4.00
CA GLY A 220 -3.92 -1.03 4.71
C GLY A 220 -3.03 -1.14 5.93
N ALA A 221 -3.31 -2.10 6.81
CA ALA A 221 -2.45 -2.38 7.96
C ALA A 221 -2.39 -3.88 8.27
N ALA A 222 -1.22 -4.36 8.66
CA ALA A 222 -1.03 -5.74 9.07
C ALA A 222 -1.45 -5.96 10.53
N VAL A 223 -2.01 -7.14 10.82
CA VAL A 223 -2.36 -7.60 12.16
C VAL A 223 -1.86 -9.03 12.39
N GLY A 224 -1.63 -9.37 13.65
CA GLY A 224 -1.30 -10.73 14.07
C GLY A 224 -2.49 -11.67 14.16
N VAL A 225 -2.19 -12.90 14.56
CA VAL A 225 -3.18 -13.94 14.82
C VAL A 225 -3.84 -13.61 16.16
N PHE A 226 -5.17 -13.55 16.18
CA PHE A 226 -5.98 -13.12 17.33
C PHE A 226 -5.66 -11.72 17.89
N ASP A 227 -5.00 -10.86 17.12
CA ASP A 227 -4.69 -9.46 17.50
C ASP A 227 -5.90 -8.53 17.27
N LEU A 228 -7.01 -8.85 17.94
CA LEU A 228 -8.32 -8.23 17.72
C LEU A 228 -8.40 -6.80 18.26
N GLU A 229 -7.65 -6.48 19.32
CA GLU A 229 -7.58 -5.13 19.88
C GLU A 229 -6.91 -4.17 18.89
N ARG A 230 -5.77 -4.58 18.31
CA ARG A 230 -5.10 -3.84 17.24
C ARG A 230 -6.03 -3.67 16.04
N ALA A 231 -6.70 -4.74 15.62
CA ALA A 231 -7.65 -4.67 14.51
C ALA A 231 -8.75 -3.63 14.75
N ALA A 232 -9.36 -3.62 15.94
CA ALA A 232 -10.40 -2.66 16.29
C ALA A 232 -9.86 -1.21 16.32
N SER A 233 -8.69 -0.99 16.90
CA SER A 233 -8.03 0.33 16.94
C SER A 233 -7.75 0.88 15.53
N LEU A 234 -7.22 0.04 14.63
CA LEU A 234 -6.94 0.43 13.24
C LEU A 234 -8.21 0.77 12.46
N VAL A 235 -9.30 0.00 12.65
CA VAL A 235 -10.61 0.30 12.06
C VAL A 235 -11.14 1.65 12.57
N GLN A 236 -10.98 1.94 13.86
CA GLN A 236 -11.35 3.24 14.43
C GLN A 236 -10.54 4.39 13.82
N SER A 237 -9.25 4.17 13.52
CA SER A 237 -8.40 5.14 12.79
C SER A 237 -8.73 5.25 11.30
N GLY A 238 -9.64 4.42 10.79
CA GLY A 238 -10.14 4.50 9.42
C GLY A 238 -9.26 3.80 8.38
N VAL A 239 -8.56 2.73 8.76
CA VAL A 239 -7.88 1.82 7.81
C VAL A 239 -8.89 1.24 6.81
N ASP A 240 -8.49 1.05 5.56
CA ASP A 240 -9.37 0.57 4.50
C ASP A 240 -9.35 -0.96 4.36
N VAL A 241 -8.26 -1.61 4.76
CA VAL A 241 -8.10 -3.07 4.67
C VAL A 241 -7.13 -3.60 5.73
N LEU A 242 -7.48 -4.72 6.36
CA LEU A 242 -6.60 -5.43 7.29
C LEU A 242 -5.91 -6.60 6.60
N VAL A 243 -4.62 -6.82 6.91
CA VAL A 243 -3.85 -7.97 6.43
C VAL A 243 -3.50 -8.87 7.60
N VAL A 244 -4.16 -10.03 7.70
CA VAL A 244 -3.77 -11.07 8.66
C VAL A 244 -2.49 -11.73 8.13
N ASP A 245 -1.35 -11.35 8.70
CA ASP A 245 -0.03 -11.71 8.19
C ASP A 245 0.61 -12.83 9.03
N SER A 246 0.66 -14.03 8.45
CA SER A 246 1.29 -15.23 9.04
C SER A 246 2.22 -15.91 8.03
N ALA A 247 3.27 -16.59 8.50
CA ALA A 247 4.10 -17.42 7.63
C ALA A 247 3.32 -18.63 7.06
N HIS A 248 2.29 -19.10 7.78
CA HIS A 248 1.46 -20.24 7.36
C HIS A 248 -0.03 -19.96 7.62
N GLY A 249 -0.67 -19.37 6.60
CA GLY A 249 -2.07 -18.96 6.61
C GLY A 249 -3.08 -20.11 6.63
N HIS A 250 -2.70 -21.29 6.12
CA HIS A 250 -3.55 -22.48 6.17
C HIS A 250 -3.45 -23.19 7.54
N SER A 251 -3.68 -22.44 8.61
CA SER A 251 -3.67 -22.94 9.97
C SER A 251 -4.92 -22.56 10.72
N LYS A 252 -5.31 -23.39 11.69
CA LYS A 252 -6.54 -23.21 12.47
C LYS A 252 -6.64 -21.80 13.06
N ASN A 253 -5.59 -21.34 13.73
CA ASN A 253 -5.59 -20.04 14.40
C ASN A 253 -5.77 -18.88 13.41
N VAL A 254 -5.16 -18.94 12.22
CA VAL A 254 -5.33 -17.89 11.19
C VAL A 254 -6.76 -17.90 10.65
N ILE A 255 -7.29 -19.08 10.32
CA ILE A 255 -8.68 -19.25 9.84
C ILE A 255 -9.67 -18.72 10.88
N GLU A 256 -9.48 -19.06 12.15
CA GLU A 256 -10.31 -18.55 13.25
C GLU A 256 -10.16 -17.05 13.44
N THR A 257 -8.95 -16.50 13.31
CA THR A 257 -8.73 -15.04 13.36
C THR A 257 -9.51 -14.32 12.26
N VAL A 258 -9.48 -14.82 11.02
CA VAL A 258 -10.25 -14.23 9.91
C VAL A 258 -11.74 -14.24 10.23
N ARG A 259 -12.29 -15.38 10.69
CA ARG A 259 -13.70 -15.49 11.09
C ARG A 259 -14.06 -14.53 12.21
N GLU A 260 -13.21 -14.38 13.22
CA GLU A 260 -13.42 -13.48 14.35
C GLU A 260 -13.41 -12.00 13.91
N ILE A 261 -12.47 -11.60 13.06
CA ILE A 261 -12.43 -10.24 12.51
C ILE A 261 -13.71 -9.99 11.69
N LYS A 262 -14.06 -10.87 10.76
CA LYS A 262 -15.26 -10.72 9.92
C LYS A 262 -16.58 -10.73 10.73
N ARG A 263 -16.61 -11.39 11.90
CA ARG A 263 -17.78 -11.38 12.80
C ARG A 263 -17.92 -10.07 13.58
N ARG A 264 -16.80 -9.46 13.98
CA ARG A 264 -16.78 -8.31 14.91
C ARG A 264 -16.64 -6.96 14.22
N LEU A 265 -16.01 -6.93 13.05
CA LEU A 265 -15.60 -5.70 12.37
C LEU A 265 -16.08 -5.72 10.92
N GLU A 266 -16.69 -4.62 10.49
CA GLU A 266 -17.08 -4.41 9.10
C GLU A 266 -15.90 -3.81 8.32
N ILE A 267 -15.00 -4.68 7.86
CA ILE A 267 -13.79 -4.28 7.13
C ILE A 267 -13.38 -5.34 6.11
N ALA A 268 -12.68 -4.90 5.07
CA ALA A 268 -12.04 -5.80 4.12
C ALA A 268 -10.84 -6.50 4.77
N VAL A 269 -10.73 -7.82 4.59
CA VAL A 269 -9.66 -8.65 5.17
C VAL A 269 -8.91 -9.40 4.09
N ILE A 270 -7.61 -9.16 4.01
CA ILE A 270 -6.65 -9.96 3.25
C ILE A 270 -6.03 -10.96 4.21
N ALA A 271 -5.95 -12.24 3.82
CA ALA A 271 -5.34 -13.27 4.66
C ALA A 271 -4.24 -14.03 3.92
N GLY A 272 -3.14 -14.33 4.62
CA GLY A 272 -2.05 -15.13 4.06
C GLY A 272 -0.93 -15.42 5.07
N ASN A 273 0.16 -16.07 4.66
CA ASN A 273 0.41 -16.52 3.29
C ASN A 273 0.01 -17.99 3.08
N VAL A 274 -0.48 -18.29 1.89
CA VAL A 274 -0.71 -19.66 1.41
C VAL A 274 0.06 -19.90 0.12
N ALA A 275 0.21 -21.16 -0.27
CA ALA A 275 0.90 -21.52 -1.52
C ALA A 275 0.23 -22.71 -2.24
N THR A 276 -0.94 -23.13 -1.78
CA THR A 276 -1.65 -24.32 -2.25
C THR A 276 -3.13 -24.02 -2.46
N GLU A 277 -3.77 -24.82 -3.31
CA GLU A 277 -5.21 -24.71 -3.60
C GLU A 277 -6.05 -24.82 -2.31
N ALA A 278 -5.77 -25.83 -1.49
CA ALA A 278 -6.47 -26.06 -0.23
C ALA A 278 -6.32 -24.88 0.73
N GLY A 279 -5.13 -24.28 0.81
CA GLY A 279 -4.91 -23.11 1.67
C GLY A 279 -5.66 -21.88 1.20
N ALA A 280 -5.69 -21.63 -0.12
CA ALA A 280 -6.45 -20.52 -0.68
C ALA A 280 -7.95 -20.69 -0.42
N LYS A 281 -8.49 -21.88 -0.69
CA LYS A 281 -9.90 -22.20 -0.44
C LYS A 281 -10.26 -22.08 1.04
N ALA A 282 -9.43 -22.58 1.95
CA ALA A 282 -9.69 -22.51 3.38
C ALA A 282 -9.78 -21.06 3.91
N LEU A 283 -8.96 -20.15 3.38
CA LEU A 283 -9.03 -18.72 3.74
C LEU A 283 -10.24 -18.02 3.11
N ALA A 284 -10.56 -18.34 1.86
CA ALA A 284 -11.79 -17.87 1.22
C ALA A 284 -13.04 -18.30 2.00
N ASP A 285 -13.15 -19.60 2.35
CA ASP A 285 -14.23 -20.17 3.14
C ASP A 285 -14.30 -19.58 4.57
N ALA A 286 -13.18 -19.06 5.09
CA ALA A 286 -13.13 -18.34 6.37
C ALA A 286 -13.73 -16.93 6.29
N GLY A 287 -13.96 -16.40 5.09
CA GLY A 287 -14.49 -15.06 4.85
C GLY A 287 -13.44 -14.03 4.42
N ALA A 288 -12.24 -14.44 3.98
CA ALA A 288 -11.26 -13.52 3.44
C ALA A 288 -11.79 -12.83 2.16
N ASP A 289 -11.52 -11.52 2.04
CA ASP A 289 -11.91 -10.71 0.88
C ASP A 289 -10.84 -10.72 -0.22
N ALA A 290 -9.62 -11.17 0.11
CA ALA A 290 -8.56 -11.54 -0.82
C ALA A 290 -7.57 -12.52 -0.15
N VAL A 291 -6.83 -13.27 -0.96
CA VAL A 291 -5.84 -14.24 -0.48
C VAL A 291 -4.43 -13.83 -0.89
N LYS A 292 -3.53 -13.72 0.10
CA LYS A 292 -2.11 -13.41 -0.11
C LYS A 292 -1.29 -14.69 -0.29
N VAL A 293 -0.55 -14.78 -1.38
CA VAL A 293 0.08 -16.01 -1.88
C VAL A 293 1.59 -15.88 -1.99
N GLY A 294 2.29 -16.81 -1.35
CA GLY A 294 3.75 -16.95 -1.45
C GLY A 294 4.38 -17.43 -0.15
N ILE A 295 5.03 -18.59 -0.18
CA ILE A 295 5.80 -19.12 0.96
C ILE A 295 7.26 -19.31 0.55
N GLY A 296 8.12 -18.49 1.16
CA GLY A 296 9.55 -18.42 0.89
C GLY A 296 10.07 -17.83 -0.44
N PRO A 297 9.29 -17.14 -1.30
CA PRO A 297 9.84 -16.57 -2.54
C PRO A 297 10.59 -15.24 -2.32
N GLY A 298 10.44 -14.62 -1.14
CA GLY A 298 11.03 -13.31 -0.86
C GLY A 298 12.56 -13.35 -0.87
N SER A 299 13.20 -12.31 -1.39
CA SER A 299 14.66 -12.21 -1.58
C SER A 299 15.50 -12.33 -0.30
N ILE A 300 14.87 -12.23 0.86
CA ILE A 300 15.48 -12.25 2.20
C ILE A 300 14.86 -13.31 3.11
N CYS A 301 14.02 -14.17 2.56
CA CYS A 301 13.35 -15.23 3.29
C CYS A 301 14.16 -16.52 3.14
N THR A 302 14.44 -17.17 4.26
CA THR A 302 15.16 -18.45 4.29
C THR A 302 14.26 -19.61 4.68
N THR A 303 12.94 -19.42 4.80
CA THR A 303 11.96 -20.48 5.10
C THR A 303 12.20 -21.75 4.28
N ARG A 304 12.37 -21.64 2.95
CA ARG A 304 12.60 -22.82 2.08
C ARG A 304 13.88 -23.59 2.43
N ILE A 305 14.91 -22.89 2.91
CA ILE A 305 16.20 -23.48 3.26
C ILE A 305 16.15 -24.05 4.69
N ILE A 306 15.59 -23.30 5.63
CA ILE A 306 15.62 -23.64 7.05
C ILE A 306 14.54 -24.68 7.41
N SER A 307 13.30 -24.50 6.94
CA SER A 307 12.20 -25.43 7.23
C SER A 307 11.93 -26.43 6.11
N GLY A 308 12.52 -26.24 4.93
CA GLY A 308 12.29 -27.11 3.77
C GLY A 308 10.92 -26.93 3.10
N ILE A 309 10.13 -25.92 3.51
CA ILE A 309 8.75 -25.73 3.04
C ILE A 309 8.66 -24.57 2.05
N GLY A 310 7.96 -24.79 0.95
CA GLY A 310 7.57 -23.74 0.00
C GLY A 310 7.03 -24.32 -1.31
N VAL A 311 6.55 -23.43 -2.17
CA VAL A 311 6.14 -23.76 -3.55
C VAL A 311 6.72 -22.68 -4.47
N PRO A 312 7.32 -23.04 -5.62
CA PRO A 312 7.74 -22.06 -6.63
C PRO A 312 6.63 -21.05 -6.95
N GLN A 313 7.00 -19.76 -7.02
CA GLN A 313 6.03 -18.68 -6.83
C GLN A 313 4.96 -18.62 -7.93
N LEU A 314 5.34 -18.89 -9.18
CA LEU A 314 4.39 -18.87 -10.30
C LEU A 314 3.36 -20.00 -10.17
N SER A 315 3.82 -21.20 -9.80
CA SER A 315 2.91 -22.31 -9.49
C SER A 315 2.02 -22.03 -8.29
N ALA A 316 2.54 -21.40 -7.24
CA ALA A 316 1.74 -21.03 -6.06
C ALA A 316 0.60 -20.07 -6.44
N ILE A 317 0.90 -19.05 -7.26
CA ILE A 317 -0.08 -18.10 -7.78
C ILE A 317 -1.13 -18.82 -8.64
N SER A 318 -0.69 -19.62 -9.61
CA SER A 318 -1.58 -20.36 -10.51
C SER A 318 -2.50 -21.33 -9.75
N ASN A 319 -1.97 -22.04 -8.75
CA ASN A 319 -2.77 -22.95 -7.91
C ASN A 319 -3.82 -22.18 -7.10
N ALA A 320 -3.45 -21.09 -6.43
CA ALA A 320 -4.41 -20.29 -5.69
C ALA A 320 -5.48 -19.67 -6.60
N ALA A 321 -5.09 -19.17 -7.78
CA ALA A 321 -6.02 -18.62 -8.76
C ALA A 321 -6.99 -19.69 -9.31
N ARG A 322 -6.51 -20.91 -9.55
CA ARG A 322 -7.35 -22.05 -9.94
C ARG A 322 -8.37 -22.40 -8.86
N ALA A 323 -7.92 -22.47 -7.59
CA ALA A 323 -8.78 -22.81 -6.46
C ALA A 323 -9.90 -21.79 -6.21
N LEU A 324 -9.65 -20.52 -6.57
CA LEU A 324 -10.60 -19.41 -6.42
C LEU A 324 -11.31 -19.05 -7.74
N SER A 325 -11.12 -19.85 -8.79
CA SER A 325 -11.81 -19.66 -10.06
C SER A 325 -13.32 -19.76 -9.88
N GLY A 326 -14.07 -18.83 -10.46
CA GLY A 326 -15.52 -18.71 -10.28
C GLY A 326 -15.96 -17.97 -9.01
N THR A 327 -15.03 -17.52 -8.18
CA THR A 327 -15.32 -16.60 -7.05
C THR A 327 -14.94 -15.16 -7.42
N ASP A 328 -15.35 -14.21 -6.58
CA ASP A 328 -14.96 -12.79 -6.66
C ASP A 328 -13.73 -12.45 -5.82
N ILE A 329 -13.04 -13.46 -5.24
CA ILE A 329 -11.94 -13.29 -4.29
C ILE A 329 -10.61 -13.14 -5.04
N PRO A 330 -9.95 -11.97 -4.96
CA PRO A 330 -8.69 -11.74 -5.66
C PRO A 330 -7.49 -12.46 -5.01
N VAL A 331 -6.47 -12.73 -5.82
CA VAL A 331 -5.18 -13.28 -5.39
C VAL A 331 -4.12 -12.19 -5.41
N ILE A 332 -3.33 -12.08 -4.33
CA ILE A 332 -2.19 -11.17 -4.21
C ILE A 332 -0.90 -11.98 -4.26
N ALA A 333 -0.06 -11.76 -5.27
CA ALA A 333 1.25 -12.40 -5.36
C ALA A 333 2.29 -11.68 -4.49
N ASP A 334 2.75 -12.32 -3.41
CA ASP A 334 3.67 -11.74 -2.41
C ASP A 334 5.08 -12.35 -2.49
N GLY A 335 6.04 -11.54 -2.93
CA GLY A 335 7.46 -11.90 -3.00
C GLY A 335 7.94 -12.54 -4.31
N GLY A 336 9.26 -12.57 -4.50
CA GLY A 336 9.93 -13.14 -5.68
C GLY A 336 10.05 -12.22 -6.91
N ILE A 337 9.45 -11.03 -6.87
CA ILE A 337 9.46 -10.05 -7.96
C ILE A 337 10.76 -9.25 -7.93
N ARG A 338 11.53 -9.32 -9.02
CA ARG A 338 12.81 -8.61 -9.19
C ARG A 338 12.75 -7.60 -10.32
N PHE A 339 11.95 -7.85 -11.34
CA PHE A 339 11.80 -6.96 -12.50
C PHE A 339 10.33 -6.70 -12.80
N SER A 340 10.04 -5.66 -13.59
CA SER A 340 8.67 -5.36 -14.04
C SER A 340 8.05 -6.50 -14.84
N GLY A 341 8.86 -7.29 -15.57
CA GLY A 341 8.39 -8.50 -16.25
C GLY A 341 7.83 -9.57 -15.32
N ASP A 342 8.35 -9.69 -14.09
CA ASP A 342 7.82 -10.62 -13.09
C ASP A 342 6.42 -10.19 -12.62
N ILE A 343 6.11 -8.89 -12.62
CA ILE A 343 4.76 -8.37 -12.34
C ILE A 343 3.81 -8.83 -13.43
N THR A 344 4.17 -8.66 -14.71
CA THR A 344 3.35 -9.11 -15.84
C THR A 344 3.11 -10.62 -15.76
N LYS A 345 4.15 -11.42 -15.50
CA LYS A 345 4.04 -12.88 -15.34
C LYS A 345 3.14 -13.27 -14.16
N ALA A 346 3.28 -12.60 -13.01
CA ALA A 346 2.46 -12.88 -11.83
C ALA A 346 0.97 -12.60 -12.09
N LEU A 347 0.67 -11.46 -12.71
CA LEU A 347 -0.70 -11.08 -13.07
C LEU A 347 -1.28 -12.02 -14.12
N ALA A 348 -0.53 -12.33 -15.18
CA ALA A 348 -0.93 -13.31 -16.21
C ALA A 348 -1.17 -14.71 -15.62
N ALA A 349 -0.43 -15.12 -14.60
CA ALA A 349 -0.63 -16.41 -13.92
C ALA A 349 -1.86 -16.47 -13.01
N GLY A 350 -2.60 -15.36 -12.86
CA GLY A 350 -3.89 -15.33 -12.18
C GLY A 350 -3.98 -14.36 -10.99
N ALA A 351 -2.86 -13.76 -10.56
CA ALA A 351 -2.91 -12.73 -9.53
C ALA A 351 -3.69 -11.49 -10.01
N SER A 352 -4.38 -10.83 -9.08
CA SER A 352 -5.04 -9.55 -9.34
C SER A 352 -4.13 -8.38 -8.99
N THR A 353 -3.30 -8.52 -7.95
CA THR A 353 -2.29 -7.54 -7.58
C THR A 353 -0.99 -8.23 -7.15
N VAL A 354 0.10 -7.46 -7.10
CA VAL A 354 1.39 -7.90 -6.58
C VAL A 354 1.77 -7.14 -5.33
N MET A 355 2.35 -7.82 -4.35
CA MET A 355 2.92 -7.23 -3.15
C MET A 355 4.45 -7.27 -3.23
N ILE A 356 5.07 -6.09 -3.11
CA ILE A 356 6.50 -5.88 -3.35
C ILE A 356 7.18 -5.36 -2.07
N GLY A 357 8.28 -6.02 -1.70
CA GLY A 357 9.18 -5.59 -0.61
C GLY A 357 10.48 -5.00 -1.15
N GLY A 358 11.44 -5.86 -1.50
CA GLY A 358 12.83 -5.48 -1.75
C GLY A 358 13.05 -4.42 -2.83
N LEU A 359 12.22 -4.39 -3.90
CA LEU A 359 12.34 -3.35 -4.91
C LEU A 359 11.99 -1.96 -4.39
N LEU A 360 11.06 -1.87 -3.43
CA LEU A 360 10.58 -0.63 -2.82
C LEU A 360 11.38 -0.24 -1.58
N ALA A 361 12.17 -1.15 -1.00
CA ALA A 361 12.93 -0.86 0.22
C ALA A 361 14.04 0.20 0.03
N GLY A 362 14.49 0.41 -1.21
CA GLY A 362 15.58 1.35 -1.54
C GLY A 362 15.15 2.79 -1.84
N VAL A 363 13.86 3.11 -1.80
CA VAL A 363 13.35 4.44 -2.16
C VAL A 363 13.38 5.41 -0.97
N ASP A 364 13.26 6.71 -1.22
CA ASP A 364 13.24 7.76 -0.20
C ASP A 364 12.19 7.51 0.89
N GLU A 365 10.99 7.15 0.48
CA GLU A 365 9.79 7.00 1.32
C GLU A 365 9.80 5.74 2.20
N SER A 366 10.73 4.81 1.98
CA SER A 366 10.85 3.62 2.84
C SER A 366 11.48 3.99 4.19
N PRO A 367 11.11 3.33 5.30
CA PRO A 367 11.62 3.64 6.64
C PRO A 367 13.05 3.12 6.89
N GLY A 368 13.62 2.32 5.98
CA GLY A 368 14.97 1.78 6.14
C GLY A 368 16.03 2.88 6.26
N GLU A 369 17.00 2.72 7.15
CA GLU A 369 18.07 3.71 7.30
C GLU A 369 19.00 3.74 6.08
N MET A 370 19.37 4.94 5.64
CA MET A 370 20.40 5.16 4.62
C MET A 370 21.78 4.82 5.20
N ILE A 371 22.55 4.02 4.46
CA ILE A 371 23.93 3.64 4.80
C ILE A 371 24.85 3.89 3.61
N LEU A 372 26.06 4.37 3.89
CA LEU A 372 27.11 4.50 2.89
C LEU A 372 28.00 3.26 2.93
N TYR A 373 28.19 2.60 1.79
CA TYR A 373 29.11 1.47 1.67
C TYR A 373 29.89 1.53 0.37
N GLN A 374 31.21 1.47 0.46
CA GLN A 374 32.12 1.57 -0.70
C GLN A 374 31.80 2.79 -1.60
N GLY A 375 31.45 3.93 -0.98
CA GLY A 375 31.14 5.17 -1.69
C GLY A 375 29.77 5.21 -2.38
N ARG A 376 28.94 4.16 -2.26
CA ARG A 376 27.56 4.12 -2.78
C ARG A 376 26.54 4.13 -1.64
N SER A 377 25.40 4.76 -1.89
CA SER A 377 24.28 4.82 -0.95
C SER A 377 23.41 3.56 -1.06
N PHE A 378 23.07 2.98 0.09
CA PHE A 378 22.16 1.85 0.22
C PHE A 378 21.14 2.15 1.32
N LYS A 379 20.05 1.37 1.38
CA LYS A 379 19.14 1.34 2.52
C LYS A 379 19.16 -0.03 3.20
N ARG A 380 19.06 -0.05 4.52
CA ARG A 380 18.91 -1.30 5.30
C ARG A 380 17.59 -1.97 4.94
N TYR A 381 17.64 -3.29 4.74
CA TYR A 381 16.48 -4.10 4.36
C TYR A 381 16.54 -5.45 5.06
N ARG A 382 15.46 -5.87 5.73
CA ARG A 382 15.46 -7.12 6.50
C ARG A 382 14.15 -7.87 6.46
N GLY A 383 14.24 -9.18 6.66
CA GLY A 383 13.11 -10.09 6.60
C GLY A 383 12.36 -10.07 7.91
N MET A 384 11.04 -10.22 7.86
CA MET A 384 10.25 -10.39 9.09
C MET A 384 10.67 -11.64 9.87
N GLY A 385 11.29 -12.63 9.21
CA GLY A 385 11.87 -13.81 9.87
C GLY A 385 13.32 -13.64 10.31
N SER A 386 13.92 -12.46 10.12
CA SER A 386 15.26 -12.17 10.62
C SER A 386 15.25 -11.98 12.13
N LEU A 387 16.37 -12.28 12.78
CA LEU A 387 16.48 -12.16 14.23
C LEU A 387 16.13 -10.74 14.71
N GLY A 388 16.64 -9.70 14.04
CA GLY A 388 16.39 -8.32 14.44
C GLY A 388 14.94 -7.86 14.23
N ALA A 389 14.22 -8.43 13.25
CA ALA A 389 12.79 -8.17 13.09
C ALA A 389 11.96 -8.96 14.12
N MET A 390 12.32 -10.22 14.40
CA MET A 390 11.60 -11.09 15.32
C MET A 390 11.64 -10.55 16.75
N VAL A 391 12.82 -10.08 17.20
CA VAL A 391 13.00 -9.44 18.51
C VAL A 391 12.13 -8.19 18.66
N LYS A 392 11.83 -7.48 17.55
CA LYS A 392 10.95 -6.29 17.54
C LYS A 392 9.45 -6.60 17.41
N GLY A 393 9.04 -7.86 17.41
CA GLY A 393 7.62 -8.24 17.47
C GLY A 393 7.09 -9.09 16.31
N SER A 394 7.93 -9.49 15.36
CA SER A 394 7.47 -10.39 14.27
C SER A 394 7.65 -11.88 14.55
N SER A 395 8.13 -12.26 15.72
CA SER A 395 8.34 -13.67 16.09
C SER A 395 7.04 -14.50 16.05
N GLU A 396 5.92 -13.89 16.44
CA GLU A 396 4.57 -14.47 16.41
C GLU A 396 4.18 -14.94 14.99
N ARG A 397 4.60 -14.22 13.93
CA ARG A 397 4.37 -14.59 12.53
C ARG A 397 4.93 -15.97 12.19
N TYR A 398 6.01 -16.37 12.86
CA TYR A 398 6.73 -17.63 12.69
C TYR A 398 6.43 -18.64 13.81
N ARG A 399 5.43 -18.35 14.66
CA ARG A 399 5.03 -19.18 15.81
C ARG A 399 6.16 -19.39 16.82
N GLN A 400 7.01 -18.39 16.97
CA GLN A 400 8.11 -18.38 17.92
C GLN A 400 7.87 -17.26 18.93
N GLY A 401 7.90 -17.58 20.23
CA GLY A 401 7.79 -16.62 21.31
C GLY A 401 6.48 -16.69 22.10
N THR A 402 6.56 -17.29 23.28
CA THR A 402 5.65 -17.06 24.41
C THR A 402 6.51 -16.75 25.64
N GLY A 403 7.05 -15.53 25.74
CA GLY A 403 7.70 -15.02 26.96
C GLY A 403 9.05 -14.34 26.77
N ALA A 404 9.38 -13.40 27.66
CA ALA A 404 10.64 -12.65 27.68
C ALA A 404 11.89 -13.54 27.92
N ALA A 405 11.71 -14.73 28.49
CA ALA A 405 12.79 -15.70 28.72
C ALA A 405 13.23 -16.47 27.44
N ASP A 406 12.42 -16.48 26.39
CA ASP A 406 12.65 -17.27 25.16
C ASP A 406 13.30 -16.49 24.00
N GLN A 407 13.53 -15.17 24.16
CA GLN A 407 14.14 -14.35 23.11
C GLN A 407 15.58 -14.78 22.74
N THR A 408 16.23 -15.60 23.57
CA THR A 408 17.58 -16.13 23.32
C THR A 408 17.61 -17.36 22.41
N LYS A 409 16.46 -17.99 22.11
CA LYS A 409 16.37 -19.24 21.32
C LYS A 409 15.42 -19.11 20.12
N LEU A 410 15.61 -18.09 19.30
CA LEU A 410 14.86 -17.93 18.04
C LEU A 410 15.56 -18.66 16.89
N VAL A 411 14.79 -19.29 16.01
CA VAL A 411 15.24 -19.93 14.77
C VAL A 411 14.80 -19.03 13.59
N PRO A 412 15.69 -18.17 13.08
CA PRO A 412 15.31 -17.18 12.07
C PRO A 412 15.02 -17.84 10.70
N GLU A 413 13.94 -17.40 10.07
CA GLU A 413 13.53 -17.77 8.71
C GLU A 413 13.70 -16.60 7.72
N GLY A 414 14.58 -15.66 8.05
CA GLY A 414 14.99 -14.57 7.18
C GLY A 414 16.35 -13.99 7.55
N VAL A 415 16.84 -13.11 6.68
CA VAL A 415 18.15 -12.44 6.82
C VAL A 415 17.99 -10.91 6.84
N GLU A 416 19.03 -10.23 7.30
CA GLU A 416 19.19 -8.79 7.13
C GLU A 416 20.22 -8.52 6.03
N GLY A 417 19.99 -7.46 5.26
CA GLY A 417 20.87 -7.05 4.18
C GLY A 417 20.70 -5.58 3.86
N ARG A 418 21.10 -5.21 2.66
CA ARG A 418 20.97 -3.86 2.12
C ARG A 418 20.53 -3.90 0.67
N VAL A 419 19.85 -2.86 0.24
CA VAL A 419 19.45 -2.66 -1.16
C VAL A 419 19.99 -1.33 -1.65
N ALA A 420 20.35 -1.25 -2.93
CA ALA A 420 20.82 0.01 -3.51
C ALA A 420 19.77 1.12 -3.32
N TYR A 421 20.23 2.33 -3.05
CA TYR A 421 19.36 3.50 -2.98
C TYR A 421 18.83 3.85 -4.39
N LYS A 422 17.53 4.13 -4.49
CA LYS A 422 16.82 4.31 -5.77
C LYS A 422 16.20 5.69 -5.96
N GLY A 423 16.39 6.62 -5.02
CA GLY A 423 15.71 7.92 -5.06
C GLY A 423 14.21 7.81 -4.73
N ALA A 424 13.42 8.76 -5.19
CA ALA A 424 11.98 8.80 -4.94
C ALA A 424 11.24 7.60 -5.54
N LEU A 425 10.10 7.22 -4.94
CA LEU A 425 9.27 6.12 -5.39
C LEU A 425 8.67 6.34 -6.79
N GLN A 426 8.30 7.58 -7.11
CA GLN A 426 7.56 7.90 -8.33
C GLN A 426 8.25 7.46 -9.63
N PRO A 427 9.54 7.76 -9.88
CA PRO A 427 10.26 7.25 -11.04
C PRO A 427 10.29 5.71 -11.12
N LEU A 428 10.47 5.03 -9.98
CA LEU A 428 10.46 3.56 -9.93
C LEU A 428 9.09 3.00 -10.31
N MET A 429 8.01 3.55 -9.73
CA MET A 429 6.63 3.16 -10.05
C MET A 429 6.28 3.40 -11.52
N PHE A 430 6.78 4.49 -12.11
CA PHE A 430 6.64 4.75 -13.54
C PHE A 430 7.28 3.64 -14.38
N GLN A 431 8.48 3.19 -14.03
CA GLN A 431 9.16 2.09 -14.73
C GLN A 431 8.45 0.74 -14.54
N LEU A 432 7.97 0.44 -13.33
CA LEU A 432 7.25 -0.80 -13.05
C LEU A 432 5.93 -0.88 -13.84
N THR A 433 5.16 0.21 -13.82
CA THR A 433 3.88 0.28 -14.57
C THR A 433 4.10 0.35 -16.08
N GLY A 434 5.15 1.03 -16.56
CA GLY A 434 5.54 1.04 -17.97
C GLY A 434 5.90 -0.36 -18.48
N GLY A 435 6.66 -1.14 -17.70
CA GLY A 435 6.98 -2.52 -18.03
C GLY A 435 5.75 -3.43 -18.08
N LEU A 436 4.81 -3.25 -17.15
CA LEU A 436 3.52 -3.97 -17.16
C LEU A 436 2.72 -3.66 -18.44
N ARG A 437 2.57 -2.38 -18.77
CA ARG A 437 1.85 -1.92 -19.97
C ARG A 437 2.48 -2.44 -21.26
N SER A 438 3.80 -2.43 -21.33
CA SER A 438 4.53 -3.01 -22.46
C SER A 438 4.24 -4.52 -22.60
N GLY A 439 4.34 -5.27 -21.49
CA GLY A 439 4.02 -6.70 -21.49
C GLY A 439 2.57 -7.00 -21.91
N MET A 440 1.61 -6.19 -21.44
CA MET A 440 0.21 -6.29 -21.86
C MET A 440 0.00 -5.94 -23.35
N GLY A 441 0.74 -4.96 -23.86
CA GLY A 441 0.77 -4.62 -25.29
C GLY A 441 1.26 -5.79 -26.15
N TYR A 442 2.33 -6.48 -25.75
CA TYR A 442 2.83 -7.67 -26.44
C TYR A 442 1.87 -8.87 -26.41
N VAL A 443 1.08 -9.01 -25.36
CA VAL A 443 0.05 -10.07 -25.26
C VAL A 443 -1.24 -9.69 -26.01
N GLY A 444 -1.45 -8.40 -26.30
CA GLY A 444 -2.71 -7.92 -26.90
C GLY A 444 -3.86 -7.84 -25.90
N SER A 445 -3.58 -7.47 -24.66
CA SER A 445 -4.57 -7.34 -23.58
C SER A 445 -4.80 -5.88 -23.19
N GLN A 446 -6.04 -5.41 -23.26
CA GLN A 446 -6.41 -4.05 -22.81
C GLN A 446 -6.57 -3.94 -21.30
N THR A 447 -6.91 -5.03 -20.60
CA THR A 447 -7.17 -5.05 -19.15
C THR A 447 -6.43 -6.18 -18.45
N ILE A 448 -6.25 -6.10 -17.13
CA ILE A 448 -5.67 -7.19 -16.32
C ILE A 448 -6.50 -8.48 -16.42
N ARG A 449 -7.81 -8.34 -16.60
CA ARG A 449 -8.69 -9.50 -16.86
C ARG A 449 -8.33 -10.18 -18.18
N GLU A 450 -8.24 -9.42 -19.26
CA GLU A 450 -7.84 -9.96 -20.56
C GLU A 450 -6.44 -10.58 -20.52
N LEU A 451 -5.50 -9.98 -19.79
CA LEU A 451 -4.17 -10.54 -19.62
C LEU A 451 -4.24 -11.97 -19.04
N ARG A 452 -5.06 -12.18 -18.01
CA ARG A 452 -5.25 -13.51 -17.38
C ARG A 452 -5.94 -14.53 -18.29
N GLU A 453 -6.82 -14.07 -19.17
CA GLU A 453 -7.59 -14.93 -20.07
C GLU A 453 -6.79 -15.29 -21.35
N LYS A 454 -6.00 -14.36 -21.88
CA LYS A 454 -5.28 -14.49 -23.16
C LYS A 454 -3.84 -14.99 -23.02
N ALA A 455 -3.17 -14.69 -21.91
CA ALA A 455 -1.75 -14.98 -21.76
C ALA A 455 -1.45 -16.47 -21.91
N ARG A 456 -0.41 -16.76 -22.69
CA ARG A 456 0.16 -18.11 -22.82
C ARG A 456 1.60 -18.06 -22.34
N PHE A 457 1.99 -19.07 -21.57
CA PHE A 457 3.35 -19.22 -21.09
C PHE A 457 4.08 -20.28 -21.91
N ILE A 458 5.37 -20.06 -22.13
CA ILE A 458 6.31 -21.06 -22.63
C ILE A 458 7.31 -21.38 -21.53
N GLU A 459 7.50 -22.67 -21.23
CA GLU A 459 8.58 -23.13 -20.34
C GLU A 459 9.92 -23.00 -21.07
N ILE A 460 10.93 -22.51 -20.36
CA ILE A 460 12.26 -22.26 -20.92
C ILE A 460 13.33 -23.03 -20.17
N SER A 461 14.49 -23.15 -20.81
CA SER A 461 15.67 -23.78 -20.19
C SER A 461 16.51 -22.75 -19.41
N PRO A 462 17.42 -23.19 -18.53
CA PRO A 462 18.40 -22.29 -17.91
C PRO A 462 19.29 -21.53 -18.92
N ALA A 463 19.53 -22.09 -20.10
CA ALA A 463 20.26 -21.40 -21.17
C ALA A 463 19.47 -20.19 -21.69
N SER A 464 18.15 -20.34 -21.83
CA SER A 464 17.25 -19.24 -22.22
C SER A 464 17.18 -18.16 -21.13
N VAL A 465 17.34 -18.49 -19.85
CA VAL A 465 17.45 -17.45 -18.80
C VAL A 465 18.68 -16.58 -19.02
N ARG A 466 19.82 -17.16 -19.38
CA ARG A 466 21.02 -16.38 -19.74
C ARG A 466 20.78 -15.52 -20.99
N GLU A 467 20.11 -16.07 -22.00
CA GLU A 467 19.73 -15.35 -23.23
C GLU A 467 18.80 -14.16 -22.95
N ASN A 468 17.86 -14.29 -22.00
CA ASN A 468 16.90 -13.23 -21.65
C ASN A 468 17.56 -11.97 -21.08
N HIS A 469 18.71 -12.12 -20.41
CA HIS A 469 19.48 -11.01 -19.87
C HIS A 469 20.46 -10.48 -20.94
N PRO A 470 20.84 -9.18 -20.94
CA PRO A 470 21.94 -8.71 -21.76
C PRO A 470 23.20 -9.56 -21.53
N HIS A 471 23.72 -10.13 -22.61
CA HIS A 471 24.86 -11.03 -22.62
C HIS A 471 25.89 -10.59 -23.68
N ASP A 472 27.11 -11.10 -23.55
CA ASP A 472 28.23 -10.86 -24.49
C ASP A 472 28.66 -9.38 -24.68
N ILE A 473 28.31 -8.51 -23.72
CA ILE A 473 28.69 -7.07 -23.71
C ILE A 473 29.02 -6.58 -22.30
N ALA A 474 29.82 -5.51 -22.21
CA ALA A 474 30.03 -4.75 -20.98
C ALA A 474 29.01 -3.60 -20.91
N ILE A 475 28.19 -3.57 -19.86
CA ILE A 475 27.23 -2.48 -19.65
C ILE A 475 28.00 -1.21 -19.25
N THR A 476 27.93 -0.17 -20.09
CA THR A 476 28.52 1.14 -19.83
C THR A 476 27.58 2.07 -19.06
N GLN A 477 26.27 1.86 -19.21
CA GLN A 477 25.23 2.62 -18.53
C GLN A 477 24.04 1.72 -18.21
N GLU A 478 23.69 1.60 -16.93
CA GLU A 478 22.50 0.85 -16.51
C GLU A 478 21.22 1.65 -16.77
N ALA A 479 20.14 0.94 -17.10
CA ALA A 479 18.81 1.52 -17.24
C ALA A 479 18.09 1.53 -15.87
N PRO A 480 17.18 2.50 -15.61
CA PRO A 480 16.47 2.57 -14.33
C PRO A 480 15.64 1.33 -13.96
N ASN A 481 15.27 0.53 -14.95
CA ASN A 481 14.45 -0.66 -14.84
C ASN A 481 15.24 -1.98 -14.88
N TYR A 482 16.58 -1.94 -15.00
CA TYR A 482 17.41 -3.13 -15.13
C TYR A 482 18.81 -2.94 -14.51
N SER A 483 19.19 -3.82 -13.56
CA SER A 483 20.55 -3.90 -13.01
C SER A 483 20.94 -5.37 -12.76
N ILE A 484 22.23 -5.65 -12.91
CA ILE A 484 22.84 -7.00 -12.81
C ILE A 484 23.10 -7.41 -11.35
N GLU A 485 22.76 -6.59 -10.34
CA GLU A 485 22.95 -6.96 -8.92
C GLU A 485 22.29 -8.31 -8.51
N HIS A 486 21.40 -8.86 -9.34
CA HIS A 486 20.74 -10.15 -9.16
C HIS A 486 21.17 -11.28 -10.11
N SER A 487 22.19 -11.07 -10.95
CA SER A 487 22.75 -12.17 -11.73
C SER A 487 23.50 -13.12 -10.78
N PRO A 488 23.23 -14.44 -10.80
CA PRO A 488 24.09 -15.37 -10.10
C PRO A 488 25.50 -15.20 -10.67
N LYS A 489 26.40 -14.65 -9.86
CA LYS A 489 27.84 -14.72 -10.16
C LYS A 489 28.18 -16.21 -10.07
N ASP A 490 28.54 -16.78 -11.22
CA ASP A 490 29.09 -18.12 -11.46
C ASP A 490 28.69 -19.25 -10.49
#